data_AF-A0A0G0LNY7-F1
#
_entry.id   AF-A0A0G0LNY7-F1
#
_cell.length_a   1.000
_cell.length_b   1.000
_cell.length_c   1.000
_cell.angle_alpha   90.00
_cell.angle_beta   90.00
_cell.angle_gamma   90.00
#
_symmetry.space_group_name_H-M   'P 1'
#
loop_
_entity.id
_entity.type
_entity.pdbx_description
1 polymer ?
#
loop_
_entity_poly.entity_id
_entity_poly.type
_entity_poly.pdbx_seq_one_letter_code
_entity_poly.pdbx_strand_id
1 'polypeptide(L)'
;MFRKETKMRLTTRDLQRFVGGQMEVQNEREGYLYRGEINTISVTDGSLCVDHSWVARGVGFPPGPKKWVTDGVLDYRASLELYSVSDIGPSGDEIGGDNRLLLDCPIIGETVVLFPPNGSKLDPNQVEGLELG
;
A
#
# COMPACT_ATOMS: atom_id res chain seq x y z
N MET A 1 1.73 12.06 -32.32
CA MET A 1 2.45 12.86 -31.31
C MET A 1 2.49 12.04 -30.03
N PHE A 2 3.57 11.30 -29.77
CA PHE A 2 3.68 10.54 -28.52
C PHE A 2 3.97 11.53 -27.40
N ARG A 3 3.03 11.70 -26.46
CA ARG A 3 3.33 12.39 -25.20
C ARG A 3 4.43 11.58 -24.53
N LYS A 4 5.57 12.22 -24.27
CA LYS A 4 6.57 11.71 -23.33
C LYS A 4 5.86 11.65 -21.98
N GLU A 5 5.39 10.48 -21.57
CA GLU A 5 4.91 10.30 -20.21
C GLU A 5 6.13 10.47 -19.30
N THR A 6 6.15 11.56 -18.56
CA THR A 6 7.13 11.76 -17.50
C THR A 6 6.83 10.72 -16.44
N LYS A 7 7.62 9.63 -16.39
CA LYS A 7 7.50 8.63 -15.32
C LYS A 7 7.62 9.37 -13.99
N MET A 8 6.56 9.37 -13.19
CA MET A 8 6.58 10.01 -11.87
C MET A 8 7.71 9.36 -11.07
N ARG A 9 8.63 10.18 -10.57
CA ARG A 9 9.74 9.71 -9.74
C ARG A 9 9.38 9.99 -8.29
N LEU A 10 8.91 8.96 -7.59
CA LEU A 10 8.63 9.06 -6.16
C LEU A 10 9.90 9.41 -5.39
N THR A 11 9.79 10.37 -4.48
CA THR A 11 10.84 10.70 -3.52
C THR A 11 10.37 10.40 -2.10
N THR A 12 11.32 10.24 -1.17
CA THR A 12 11.00 10.11 0.26
C THR A 12 10.09 11.23 0.75
N ARG A 13 10.28 12.47 0.26
CA ARG A 13 9.46 13.63 0.64
C ARG A 13 8.00 13.46 0.23
N ASP A 14 7.74 12.93 -0.97
CA ASP A 14 6.38 12.69 -1.46
C ASP A 14 5.66 11.63 -0.62
N LEU A 15 6.44 10.66 -0.12
CA LEU A 15 5.92 9.53 0.64
C LEU A 15 5.63 9.83 2.12
N GLN A 16 6.26 10.86 2.71
CA GLN A 16 6.08 11.18 4.14
C GLN A 16 4.61 11.43 4.52
N ARG A 17 3.78 11.91 3.59
CA ARG A 17 2.35 12.13 3.82
C ARG A 17 1.55 10.85 4.12
N PHE A 18 2.13 9.67 3.89
CA PHE A 18 1.49 8.37 4.12
C PHE A 18 1.83 7.75 5.48
N VAL A 19 2.76 8.31 6.25
CA VAL A 19 3.08 7.83 7.62
C VAL A 19 1.85 7.95 8.52
N GLY A 20 1.47 6.87 9.21
CA GLY A 20 0.20 6.75 9.96
C GLY A 20 -1.03 6.42 9.08
N GLY A 21 -0.81 6.30 7.77
CA GLY A 21 -1.75 5.76 6.81
C GLY A 21 -1.63 4.24 6.71
N GLN A 22 -2.09 3.67 5.61
CA GLN A 22 -1.98 2.23 5.36
C GLN A 22 -1.43 1.93 3.98
N MET A 23 -0.72 0.82 3.86
CA MET A 23 -0.35 0.23 2.59
C MET A 23 -1.19 -1.02 2.37
N GLU A 24 -1.73 -1.16 1.16
CA GLU A 24 -2.32 -2.40 0.67
C GLU A 24 -1.42 -2.96 -0.42
N VAL A 25 -1.14 -4.27 -0.35
CA VAL A 25 -0.37 -4.99 -1.38
C VAL A 25 -1.20 -6.18 -1.81
N GLN A 26 -1.44 -6.32 -3.10
CA GLN A 26 -2.23 -7.43 -3.63
C GLN A 26 -1.64 -8.02 -4.90
N ASN A 27 -1.86 -9.31 -5.06
CA ASN A 27 -1.60 -10.02 -6.30
C ASN A 27 -2.66 -11.11 -6.44
N GLU A 28 -3.63 -10.87 -7.32
CA GLU A 28 -4.73 -11.81 -7.56
C GLU A 28 -4.24 -13.13 -8.17
N ARG A 29 -3.14 -13.09 -8.95
CA ARG A 29 -2.57 -14.29 -9.59
C ARG A 29 -1.92 -15.20 -8.56
N GLU A 30 -1.28 -14.63 -7.54
CA GLU A 30 -0.64 -15.36 -6.44
C GLU A 30 -1.55 -15.56 -5.23
N GLY A 31 -2.75 -14.97 -5.23
CA GLY A 31 -3.78 -15.20 -4.23
C GLY A 31 -3.47 -14.57 -2.87
N TYR A 32 -2.81 -13.41 -2.87
CA TYR A 32 -2.56 -12.66 -1.64
C TYR A 32 -3.07 -11.23 -1.68
N LEU A 33 -3.46 -10.77 -0.50
CA LEU A 33 -3.82 -9.41 -0.18
C LEU A 33 -3.30 -9.16 1.23
N TYR A 34 -2.53 -8.10 1.40
CA TYR A 34 -2.02 -7.63 2.68
C TYR A 34 -2.43 -6.18 2.88
N ARG A 35 -2.66 -5.81 4.13
CA ARG A 35 -2.89 -4.44 4.52
C ARG A 35 -2.22 -4.18 5.86
N GLY A 36 -1.53 -3.05 5.99
CA GLY A 36 -0.79 -2.71 7.20
C GLY A 36 -0.69 -1.22 7.40
N GLU A 37 -0.50 -0.81 8.65
CA GLU A 37 -0.26 0.59 9.01
C GLU A 37 1.19 0.98 8.80
N ILE A 38 1.42 2.10 8.11
CA ILE A 38 2.76 2.59 7.78
C ILE A 38 3.35 3.30 9.00
N ASN A 39 4.42 2.73 9.56
CA ASN A 39 5.23 3.37 10.60
C ASN A 39 6.32 4.26 9.96
N THR A 40 7.07 3.73 9.00
CA THR A 40 8.05 4.49 8.22
C THR A 40 7.91 4.20 6.73
N ILE A 41 8.26 5.19 5.90
CA ILE A 41 8.26 5.03 4.44
C ILE A 41 9.34 5.90 3.80
N SER A 42 10.11 5.34 2.87
CA SER A 42 11.18 6.05 2.17
C SER A 42 11.49 5.46 0.80
N VAL A 43 12.23 6.24 0.00
CA VAL A 43 12.90 5.73 -1.19
C VAL A 43 14.41 5.67 -0.92
N THR A 44 14.97 4.47 -0.95
CA THR A 44 16.41 4.21 -0.76
C THR A 44 16.93 3.38 -1.92
N ASP A 45 17.98 3.85 -2.58
CA ASP A 45 18.62 3.17 -3.73
C ASP A 45 17.62 2.73 -4.83
N GLY A 46 16.62 3.58 -5.10
CA GLY A 46 15.59 3.30 -6.11
C GLY A 46 14.52 2.30 -5.68
N SER A 47 14.52 1.86 -4.42
CA SER A 47 13.52 0.97 -3.85
C SER A 47 12.58 1.72 -2.91
N LEU A 48 11.28 1.39 -2.96
CA LEU A 48 10.33 1.71 -1.90
C LEU A 48 10.66 0.85 -0.69
N CYS A 49 10.81 1.46 0.48
CA CYS A 49 11.02 0.77 1.74
C CYS A 49 9.94 1.23 2.72
N VAL A 50 9.19 0.28 3.27
CA VAL A 50 8.09 0.54 4.22
C VAL A 50 8.28 -0.36 5.42
N ASP A 51 8.30 0.23 6.62
CA ASP A 51 8.15 -0.50 7.87
C ASP A 51 6.75 -0.26 8.41
N HIS A 52 6.10 -1.32 8.86
CA HIS A 52 4.74 -1.26 9.38
C HIS A 52 4.70 -1.34 10.90
N SER A 53 3.71 -0.66 11.50
CA SER A 53 3.35 -0.88 12.91
C SER A 53 2.72 -2.27 13.10
N TRP A 54 1.94 -2.70 12.12
CA TRP A 54 1.28 -4.00 12.06
C TRP A 54 0.93 -4.33 10.61
N VAL A 55 0.86 -5.62 10.29
CA VAL A 55 0.39 -6.13 8.99
C VAL A 55 -0.67 -7.19 9.23
N ALA A 56 -1.66 -7.22 8.33
CA ALA A 56 -2.69 -8.24 8.27
C ALA A 56 -2.76 -8.85 6.87
N ARG A 57 -2.98 -10.16 6.83
CA ARG A 57 -3.24 -10.93 5.62
C ARG A 57 -4.74 -11.15 5.43
N GLY A 58 -5.22 -10.89 4.21
CA GLY A 58 -6.58 -11.16 3.77
C GLY A 58 -6.79 -12.63 3.41
N VAL A 59 -7.31 -13.43 4.34
CA VAL A 59 -7.51 -14.87 4.13
C VAL A 59 -8.73 -15.11 3.25
N GLY A 60 -8.58 -15.96 2.23
CA GLY A 60 -9.64 -16.33 1.30
C GLY A 60 -9.78 -15.40 0.09
N PHE A 61 -8.87 -14.44 -0.07
CA PHE A 61 -8.70 -13.68 -1.30
C PHE A 61 -8.12 -14.56 -2.42
N PRO A 62 -8.54 -14.42 -3.69
CA PRO A 62 -9.63 -13.58 -4.24
C PRO A 62 -11.05 -14.22 -4.10
N PRO A 63 -12.17 -13.48 -4.33
CA PRO A 63 -12.28 -12.10 -4.85
C PRO A 63 -12.15 -11.01 -3.79
N GLY A 64 -12.21 -11.38 -2.52
CA GLY A 64 -12.09 -10.49 -1.38
C GLY A 64 -11.72 -11.29 -0.15
N PRO A 65 -11.11 -10.66 0.86
CA PRO A 65 -10.77 -11.35 2.09
C PRO A 65 -12.05 -11.75 2.83
N LYS A 66 -12.12 -12.99 3.31
CA LYS A 66 -13.18 -13.45 4.21
C LYS A 66 -12.94 -13.01 5.65
N LYS A 67 -11.67 -12.81 6.00
CA LYS A 67 -11.20 -12.32 7.29
C LYS A 67 -9.78 -11.77 7.17
N TRP A 68 -9.40 -11.00 8.17
CA TRP A 68 -8.04 -10.48 8.33
C TRP A 68 -7.37 -11.14 9.51
N VAL A 69 -6.15 -11.62 9.31
CA VAL A 69 -5.34 -12.26 10.35
C VAL A 69 -4.00 -11.54 10.40
N THR A 70 -3.45 -11.29 11.59
CA THR A 70 -2.14 -10.66 11.72
C THR A 70 -1.06 -11.43 10.96
N ASP A 71 -0.11 -10.72 10.39
CA ASP A 71 1.10 -11.26 9.76
C ASP A 71 2.34 -10.66 10.44
N GLY A 72 3.37 -11.49 10.62
CA GLY A 72 4.61 -11.11 11.32
C GLY A 72 5.63 -10.40 10.44
N VAL A 73 5.42 -10.34 9.11
CA VAL A 73 6.33 -9.64 8.19
C VAL A 73 5.97 -8.16 8.17
N LEU A 74 6.75 -7.36 8.91
CA LEU A 74 6.50 -5.93 9.08
C LEU A 74 7.23 -5.04 8.05
N ASP A 75 8.18 -5.57 7.30
CA ASP A 75 8.90 -4.82 6.29
C ASP A 75 8.43 -5.16 4.87
N TYR A 76 8.39 -4.15 4.01
CA TYR A 76 8.15 -4.29 2.59
C TYR A 76 9.19 -3.52 1.78
N ARG A 77 9.71 -4.17 0.74
CA ARG A 77 10.72 -3.59 -0.16
C ARG A 77 10.40 -3.94 -1.60
N ALA A 78 10.38 -2.94 -2.47
CA ALA A 78 10.18 -3.15 -3.90
C ALA A 78 10.97 -2.15 -4.74
N SER A 79 11.56 -2.65 -5.84
CA SER A 79 12.27 -1.79 -6.80
C SER A 79 11.28 -0.94 -7.59
N LEU A 80 11.36 0.40 -7.47
CA LEU A 80 10.48 1.33 -8.18
C LEU A 80 10.73 1.33 -9.70
N GLU A 81 11.81 0.71 -10.17
CA GLU A 81 12.04 0.54 -11.61
C GLU A 81 10.95 -0.31 -12.26
N LEU A 82 10.40 -1.29 -11.52
CA LEU A 82 9.41 -2.25 -11.98
C LEU A 82 7.97 -1.70 -11.95
N TYR A 83 7.73 -0.61 -11.23
CA TYR A 83 6.38 -0.07 -11.02
C TYR A 83 6.12 1.15 -11.91
N SER A 84 4.88 1.24 -12.36
CA SER A 84 4.26 2.49 -12.76
C SER A 84 3.59 3.13 -11.54
N VAL A 85 3.63 4.45 -11.42
CA VAL A 85 3.07 5.17 -10.28
C VAL A 85 2.00 6.14 -10.77
N SER A 86 0.82 6.11 -10.16
CA SER A 86 -0.27 7.02 -10.48
C SER A 86 -0.97 7.52 -9.22
N ASP A 87 -1.42 8.76 -9.26
CA ASP A 87 -2.36 9.31 -8.30
C ASP A 87 -3.77 8.84 -8.70
N ILE A 88 -4.46 8.16 -7.79
CA ILE A 88 -5.80 7.60 -8.04
C ILE A 88 -6.91 8.37 -7.30
N GLY A 89 -6.62 9.61 -6.93
CA GLY A 89 -7.55 10.53 -6.31
C GLY A 89 -7.76 10.28 -4.81
N PRO A 90 -8.70 11.02 -4.21
CA PRO A 90 -8.89 11.08 -2.76
C PRO A 90 -9.31 9.72 -2.18
N SER A 91 -8.99 9.54 -0.91
CA SER A 91 -9.15 8.26 -0.22
C SER A 91 -10.55 7.97 0.36
N GLY A 92 -11.60 8.69 -0.03
CA GLY A 92 -12.95 8.45 0.48
C GLY A 92 -14.02 8.95 -0.48
N ASP A 93 -15.15 8.26 -0.47
CA ASP A 93 -16.36 8.73 -1.16
C ASP A 93 -16.92 9.94 -0.39
N GLU A 94 -17.09 11.05 -1.10
CA GLU A 94 -17.82 12.27 -0.73
C GLU A 94 -17.29 13.16 0.42
N ILE A 95 -16.50 12.65 1.38
CA ILE A 95 -16.10 13.43 2.58
C ILE A 95 -14.71 14.10 2.42
N GLY A 96 -13.97 13.75 1.36
CA GLY A 96 -12.61 14.22 1.14
C GLY A 96 -11.57 13.44 1.95
N GLY A 97 -10.32 13.60 1.54
CA GLY A 97 -9.15 12.90 2.08
C GLY A 97 -7.98 13.13 1.14
N ASP A 98 -6.75 12.94 1.61
CA ASP A 98 -5.59 13.14 0.74
C ASP A 98 -5.58 12.10 -0.39
N ASN A 99 -4.84 12.38 -1.44
CA ASN A 99 -4.77 11.50 -2.59
C ASN A 99 -4.03 10.19 -2.27
N ARG A 100 -4.58 9.09 -2.75
CA ARG A 100 -3.94 7.78 -2.74
C ARG A 100 -2.96 7.67 -3.89
N LEU A 101 -1.91 6.87 -3.69
CA LEU A 101 -1.00 6.48 -4.76
C LEU A 101 -1.16 5.01 -5.07
N LEU A 102 -1.27 4.69 -6.35
CA LEU A 102 -1.20 3.35 -6.90
C LEU A 102 0.20 3.13 -7.46
N LEU A 103 0.82 2.02 -7.08
CA LEU A 103 1.99 1.48 -7.74
C LEU A 103 1.57 0.16 -8.38
N ASP A 104 1.68 0.06 -9.70
CA ASP A 104 1.30 -1.13 -10.44
C ASP A 104 2.51 -1.75 -11.14
N CYS A 105 2.77 -3.02 -10.86
CA CYS A 105 3.80 -3.81 -11.52
C CYS A 105 3.18 -4.91 -12.38
N PRO A 106 2.95 -4.67 -13.68
CA PRO A 106 2.33 -5.64 -14.57
C PRO A 106 3.20 -6.88 -14.82
N ILE A 107 4.51 -6.80 -14.54
CA ILE A 107 5.49 -7.89 -14.73
C ILE A 107 5.18 -9.03 -13.75
N ILE A 108 5.03 -8.72 -12.46
CA ILE A 108 4.72 -9.71 -11.41
C ILE A 108 3.23 -9.76 -11.06
N GLY A 109 2.42 -8.83 -11.59
CA GLY A 109 0.98 -8.75 -11.30
C GLY A 109 0.68 -8.22 -9.90
N GLU A 110 1.61 -7.49 -9.30
CA GLU A 110 1.44 -6.89 -7.98
C GLU A 110 0.94 -5.44 -8.11
N THR A 111 -0.04 -5.12 -7.29
CA THR A 111 -0.55 -3.78 -7.09
C THR A 111 -0.32 -3.36 -5.64
N VAL A 112 0.21 -2.16 -5.45
CA VAL A 112 0.36 -1.51 -4.14
C VAL A 112 -0.48 -0.24 -4.12
N VAL A 113 -1.25 -0.03 -3.06
CA VAL A 113 -1.97 1.23 -2.84
C VAL A 113 -1.55 1.83 -1.51
N LEU A 114 -1.12 3.09 -1.55
CA LEU A 114 -0.82 3.89 -0.36
C LEU A 114 -2.03 4.76 -0.02
N PHE A 115 -2.57 4.55 1.17
CA PHE A 115 -3.67 5.31 1.76
C PHE A 115 -3.10 6.30 2.78
N PRO A 116 -3.47 7.58 2.71
CA PRO A 116 -3.02 8.57 3.69
C PRO A 116 -3.66 8.36 5.07
N PRO A 117 -3.16 9.02 6.14
CA PRO A 117 -3.71 8.90 7.49
C PRO A 117 -5.18 9.29 7.63
N ASN A 118 -5.66 10.19 6.77
CA ASN A 118 -7.07 10.60 6.70
C ASN A 118 -7.88 9.78 5.68
N GLY A 119 -7.32 8.69 5.17
CA GLY A 119 -7.93 7.85 4.15
C GLY A 119 -8.67 6.62 4.69
N SER A 120 -9.02 5.74 3.76
CA SER A 120 -9.64 4.43 4.03
C SER A 120 -8.65 3.55 4.78
N LYS A 121 -9.13 2.90 5.83
CA LYS A 121 -8.33 2.05 6.72
C LYS A 121 -9.07 0.76 7.04
N LEU A 122 -8.33 -0.35 7.04
CA LEU A 122 -8.71 -1.54 7.77
C LEU A 122 -8.66 -1.20 9.26
N ASP A 123 -9.76 -1.39 9.97
CA ASP A 123 -9.83 -1.23 11.41
C ASP A 123 -8.99 -2.33 12.09
N PRO A 124 -7.95 -1.99 12.89
CA PRO A 124 -7.14 -2.97 13.60
C PRO A 124 -7.97 -3.94 14.47
N ASN A 125 -9.12 -3.50 15.00
CA ASN A 125 -9.98 -4.35 15.83
C ASN A 125 -10.67 -5.48 15.03
N GLN A 126 -10.61 -5.43 13.70
CA GLN A 126 -11.12 -6.47 12.81
C GLN A 126 -10.04 -7.51 12.45
N VAL A 127 -8.79 -7.33 12.91
CA VAL A 127 -7.67 -8.21 12.62
C VAL A 127 -7.55 -9.28 13.72
N GLU A 128 -7.79 -10.54 13.35
CA GLU A 128 -7.62 -11.67 14.27
C GLU A 128 -6.14 -11.82 14.68
N GLY A 129 -5.89 -11.93 15.99
CA GLY A 129 -4.56 -12.16 16.54
C GLY A 129 -3.67 -10.90 16.64
N LEU A 130 -4.18 -9.73 16.24
CA LEU A 130 -3.45 -8.47 16.44
C LEU A 130 -3.61 -8.01 17.89
N GLU A 131 -2.48 -7.91 18.61
CA GLU A 131 -2.41 -7.28 19.92
C GLU A 131 -1.83 -5.88 19.76
N LEU A 132 -2.63 -4.85 20.07
CA LEU A 132 -2.15 -3.48 20.11
C LEU A 132 -1.48 -3.24 21.47
N GLY A 133 -0.18 -2.93 21.44
CA GLY A 133 0.64 -2.67 22.63
C GLY A 133 0.31 -1.36 23.34
#